data_AF-A0A0F4V762-F1
#
_entry.id   AF-A0A0F4V762-F1
#
_cell.length_a   1.000
_cell.length_b   1.000
_cell.length_c   1.000
_cell.angle_alpha   90.00
_cell.angle_beta   90.00
_cell.angle_gamma   90.00
#
_symmetry.space_group_name_H-M   'P 1'
#
loop_
_entity.id
_entity.type
_entity.pdbx_description
1 polymer ?
#
loop_
_entity_poly.entity_id
_entity_poly.type
_entity_poly.pdbx_seq_one_letter_code
_entity_poly.pdbx_strand_id
1 'polypeptide(L)'
;MARIIGGLAVSHTPTIGFAVDHDKQNEAAWAPIFEGFEPIKVWLKEQQPDVLFYIFNDHVTSFFFDHYGAFSLGVDERYEVADEGGNPRSLPSVGGHAALSRHIGESLMADEFDMSFFRDKPLDHGFFSPMSALLPCEPAWPVEIVPLQVGVLQFPVPSALRCYKLGLALRRAIESYPDDLKVAIVATGGVSHQVHGERCGFNNPQWDEQFIDLLVNDPVRLTEMTLAEYVTLGGLEGSEVITWLIMRGALSATVKNLHQDYYLPSMTGIATLLLENQDRTVPAEVNARHLRHMQHQLAGIEKLEGTYPFTLERSAKGYRLNKFLHRMIEPEWRQRFLDAPEALFDEGGLSEEERDLLRRRDWRGLIHYGAIFFVLEKLAAVLGIPNLQVYAAMRGQSLDEFMKTRNQQVLYSVAGKAPR
;
A
#
# COMPACT_ATOMS: atom_id res chain seq x y z
N MET A 1 -10.42 -5.42 19.71
CA MET A 1 -10.75 -4.61 18.53
C MET A 1 -9.77 -3.48 18.48
N ALA A 2 -9.25 -3.19 17.30
CA ALA A 2 -8.23 -2.18 17.16
C ALA A 2 -8.82 -0.80 17.46
N ARG A 3 -7.99 0.09 17.99
CA ARG A 3 -8.36 1.45 18.37
C ARG A 3 -7.42 2.44 17.70
N ILE A 4 -8.00 3.53 17.21
CA ILE A 4 -7.22 4.64 16.66
C ILE A 4 -6.79 5.53 17.82
N ILE A 5 -5.49 5.68 18.07
CA ILE A 5 -4.99 6.45 19.22
C ILE A 5 -4.77 7.93 18.89
N GLY A 6 -4.58 8.27 17.62
CA GLY A 6 -4.28 9.62 17.18
C GLY A 6 -3.91 9.68 15.71
N GLY A 7 -3.72 10.92 15.23
CA GLY A 7 -3.26 11.21 13.89
C GLY A 7 -2.02 12.10 13.92
N LEU A 8 -1.08 11.80 13.04
CA LEU A 8 0.13 12.56 12.80
C LEU A 8 0.11 13.07 11.36
N ALA A 9 0.35 14.36 11.17
CA ALA A 9 0.66 14.91 9.86
C ALA A 9 2.07 15.48 9.86
N VAL A 10 2.86 15.16 8.83
CA VAL A 10 4.26 15.60 8.75
C VAL A 10 4.74 15.71 7.30
N SER A 11 5.39 16.81 6.95
CA SER A 11 6.05 16.96 5.65
C SER A 11 7.08 15.85 5.41
N HIS A 12 7.18 15.32 4.19
CA HIS A 12 8.11 14.22 3.86
C HIS A 12 9.28 14.59 2.96
N THR A 13 9.55 15.89 2.75
CA THR A 13 10.62 16.35 1.87
C THR A 13 11.93 15.58 2.09
N PRO A 14 12.66 15.17 1.03
CA PRO A 14 13.91 14.41 1.16
C PRO A 14 14.99 15.19 1.94
N THR A 15 14.83 16.51 2.06
CA THR A 15 15.61 17.41 2.92
C THR A 15 15.69 16.91 4.37
N ILE A 16 14.62 16.35 4.93
CA ILE A 16 14.62 15.80 6.30
C ILE A 16 15.54 14.57 6.40
N GLY A 17 15.36 13.59 5.52
CA GLY A 17 16.19 12.39 5.46
C GLY A 17 17.67 12.71 5.23
N PHE A 18 17.96 13.67 4.35
CA PHE A 18 19.32 14.17 4.13
C PHE A 18 19.96 14.70 5.43
N ALA A 19 19.20 15.48 6.21
CA ALA A 19 19.69 16.04 7.47
C ALA A 19 19.93 14.98 8.54
N VAL A 20 19.13 13.90 8.55
CA VAL A 20 19.36 12.74 9.41
C VAL A 20 20.65 12.02 9.02
N ASP A 21 20.79 11.68 7.73
CA ASP A 21 21.90 10.87 7.22
C ASP A 21 23.27 11.56 7.28
N HIS A 22 23.28 12.89 7.42
CA HIS A 22 24.51 13.71 7.46
C HIS A 22 24.73 14.40 8.81
N ASP A 23 24.10 13.91 9.88
CA ASP A 23 24.27 14.40 11.26
C ASP A 23 24.02 15.92 11.43
N LYS A 24 23.08 16.48 10.67
CA LYS A 24 22.82 17.92 10.62
C LYS A 24 21.83 18.41 11.67
N GLN A 25 21.29 17.53 12.50
CA GLN A 25 20.17 17.83 13.39
C GLN A 25 20.46 18.96 14.39
N ASN A 26 21.73 19.21 14.70
CA ASN A 26 22.16 20.26 15.62
C ASN A 26 22.65 21.55 14.91
N GLU A 27 22.69 21.56 13.58
CA GLU A 27 23.07 22.74 12.80
C GLU A 27 21.93 23.76 12.79
N ALA A 28 22.24 25.06 12.92
CA ALA A 28 21.23 26.12 13.11
C ALA A 28 20.14 26.19 12.03
N ALA A 29 20.46 25.81 10.79
CA ALA A 29 19.49 25.80 9.68
C ALA A 29 18.51 24.61 9.72
N TRP A 30 18.80 23.58 10.51
CA TRP A 30 18.09 22.30 10.54
C TRP A 30 17.48 22.02 11.91
N ALA A 31 18.10 22.49 12.98
CA ALA A 31 17.67 22.29 14.36
C ALA A 31 16.17 22.59 14.58
N PRO A 32 15.58 23.68 14.02
CA PRO A 32 14.15 23.93 14.20
C PRO A 32 13.24 22.81 13.69
N ILE A 33 13.64 22.08 12.62
CA ILE A 33 12.89 20.93 12.11
C ILE A 33 12.82 19.84 13.19
N PHE A 34 13.96 19.51 13.79
CA PHE A 34 14.06 18.42 14.76
C PHE A 34 13.49 18.80 16.12
N GLU A 35 13.54 20.08 16.50
CA GLU A 35 12.82 20.62 17.66
C GLU A 35 11.31 20.47 17.49
N GLY A 36 10.78 20.82 16.31
CA GLY A 36 9.37 20.61 15.95
C GLY A 36 8.97 19.12 15.93
N PHE A 37 9.91 18.20 15.69
CA PHE A 37 9.62 16.77 15.69
C PHE A 37 9.62 16.15 17.09
N GLU A 38 10.24 16.79 18.08
CA GLU A 38 10.45 16.21 19.41
C GLU A 38 9.14 15.87 20.15
N PRO A 39 8.09 16.71 20.15
CA PRO A 39 6.82 16.36 20.77
C PRO A 39 6.17 15.10 20.17
N ILE A 40 6.34 14.89 18.86
CA ILE A 40 5.83 13.69 18.17
C ILE A 40 6.66 12.47 18.56
N LYS A 41 8.00 12.58 18.63
CA LYS A 41 8.89 11.50 19.09
C LYS A 41 8.52 11.06 20.50
N VAL A 42 8.29 12.02 21.40
CA VAL A 42 7.84 11.75 22.78
C VAL A 42 6.50 11.02 22.76
N TRP A 43 5.52 11.51 22.00
CA TRP A 43 4.22 10.86 21.91
C TRP A 43 4.28 9.44 21.33
N LEU A 44 5.06 9.21 20.27
CA LEU A 44 5.24 7.87 19.68
C LEU A 44 5.90 6.91 20.69
N LYS A 45 6.88 7.40 21.46
CA LYS A 45 7.55 6.62 22.51
C LYS A 45 6.63 6.28 23.68
N GLU A 46 5.78 7.22 24.09
CA GLU A 46 4.83 7.04 25.21
C GLU A 46 3.64 6.18 24.82
N GLN A 47 3.06 6.43 23.64
CA GLN A 47 1.87 5.72 23.19
C GLN A 47 2.17 4.36 22.60
N GLN A 48 3.37 4.13 22.06
CA GLN A 48 3.82 2.86 21.47
C GLN A 48 2.75 2.24 20.54
N PRO A 49 2.39 2.87 19.42
CA PRO A 49 1.44 2.27 18.48
C PRO A 49 1.98 0.91 18.00
N ASP A 50 1.09 -0.07 17.88
CA ASP A 50 1.43 -1.38 17.31
C ASP A 50 1.60 -1.27 15.80
N VAL A 51 0.76 -0.44 15.16
CA VAL A 51 0.77 -0.23 13.70
C VAL A 51 0.60 1.24 13.36
N LEU A 52 1.34 1.70 12.35
CA LEU A 52 1.07 2.97 11.67
C LEU A 52 0.30 2.72 10.37
N PHE A 53 -0.92 3.23 10.26
CA PHE A 53 -1.55 3.36 8.95
C PHE A 53 -0.93 4.56 8.24
N TYR A 54 -0.13 4.34 7.20
CA TYR A 54 0.80 5.33 6.68
C TYR A 54 0.40 5.81 5.28
N ILE A 55 -0.06 7.05 5.18
CA ILE A 55 -0.54 7.69 3.96
C ILE A 55 0.58 8.55 3.37
N PHE A 56 0.95 8.27 2.13
CA PHE A 56 2.00 8.98 1.40
C PHE A 56 1.72 8.95 -0.10
N ASN A 57 2.55 9.63 -0.88
CA ASN A 57 2.66 9.44 -2.32
C ASN A 57 4.08 9.01 -2.66
N ASP A 58 4.17 8.08 -3.60
CA ASP A 58 5.43 7.73 -4.26
C ASP A 58 5.77 8.77 -5.32
N HIS A 59 7.05 9.14 -5.38
CA HIS A 59 7.59 10.17 -6.25
C HIS A 59 8.12 9.59 -7.55
N VAL A 60 7.32 8.72 -8.17
CA VAL A 60 7.61 8.09 -9.47
C VAL A 60 8.84 7.17 -9.39
N THR A 61 8.99 6.47 -8.26
CA THR A 61 10.07 5.51 -8.02
C THR A 61 9.53 4.09 -8.15
N SER A 62 8.65 3.69 -7.23
CA SER A 62 8.02 2.38 -7.26
C SER A 62 6.75 2.35 -8.11
N PHE A 63 6.11 3.50 -8.33
CA PHE A 63 4.87 3.64 -9.07
C PHE A 63 5.08 4.54 -10.29
N PHE A 64 5.29 3.93 -11.45
CA PHE A 64 5.43 4.65 -12.70
C PHE A 64 4.07 4.89 -13.37
N PHE A 65 4.04 5.81 -14.34
CA PHE A 65 2.81 6.29 -14.98
C PHE A 65 2.13 5.28 -15.92
N ASP A 66 2.75 4.13 -16.20
CA ASP A 66 2.12 3.03 -16.94
C ASP A 66 1.05 2.31 -16.11
N HIS A 67 1.19 2.34 -14.78
CA HIS A 67 0.19 1.85 -13.83
C HIS A 67 0.23 2.65 -12.52
N TYR A 68 -0.51 3.77 -12.51
CA TYR A 68 -0.53 4.73 -11.41
C TYR A 68 -1.95 4.81 -10.80
N GLY A 69 -2.14 4.14 -9.67
CA GLY A 69 -3.44 4.05 -8.99
C GLY A 69 -3.74 5.27 -8.12
N ALA A 70 -5.02 5.63 -8.00
CA ALA A 70 -5.48 6.69 -7.10
C ALA A 70 -5.23 6.33 -5.62
N PHE A 71 -5.55 5.11 -5.22
CA PHE A 71 -5.34 4.57 -3.87
C PHE A 71 -4.76 3.16 -3.98
N SER A 72 -3.48 3.00 -3.63
CA SER A 72 -2.76 1.72 -3.70
C SER A 72 -2.36 1.27 -2.30
N LEU A 73 -2.97 0.20 -1.80
CA LEU A 73 -2.72 -0.33 -0.46
C LEU A 73 -1.66 -1.43 -0.48
N GLY A 74 -0.63 -1.27 0.35
CA GLY A 74 0.40 -2.28 0.53
C GLY A 74 -0.11 -3.42 1.41
N VAL A 75 0.15 -4.65 0.98
CA VAL A 75 -0.36 -5.87 1.62
C VAL A 75 0.73 -6.88 1.99
N ASP A 76 1.98 -6.43 2.03
CA ASP A 76 3.18 -7.23 2.36
C ASP A 76 3.53 -7.19 3.84
N GLU A 77 4.40 -8.12 4.24
CA GLU A 77 4.92 -8.27 5.60
C GLU A 77 6.19 -7.42 5.84
N ARG A 78 6.77 -6.85 4.78
CA ARG A 78 8.04 -6.11 4.81
C ARG A 78 8.15 -5.19 3.60
N TYR A 79 8.78 -4.03 3.80
CA TYR A 79 9.06 -3.06 2.74
C TYR A 79 10.52 -2.60 2.75
N GLU A 80 11.20 -2.75 1.62
CA GLU A 80 12.59 -2.29 1.43
C GLU A 80 12.67 -0.77 1.18
N VAL A 81 13.88 -0.23 1.35
CA VAL A 81 14.22 1.14 0.92
C VAL A 81 14.39 1.18 -0.59
N ALA A 82 13.73 2.13 -1.26
CA ALA A 82 13.83 2.27 -2.70
C ALA A 82 15.16 2.89 -3.12
N ASP A 83 15.61 2.55 -4.33
CA ASP A 83 16.65 3.30 -5.02
C ASP A 83 16.00 4.43 -5.82
N GLU A 84 16.27 5.66 -5.42
CA GLU A 84 15.75 6.88 -6.06
C GLU A 84 16.74 7.47 -7.08
N GLY A 85 17.69 6.65 -7.57
CA GLY A 85 18.77 7.03 -8.49
C GLY A 85 20.09 7.37 -7.79
N GLY A 86 20.13 7.30 -6.47
CA GLY A 86 21.27 7.61 -5.62
C GLY A 86 21.82 6.42 -4.83
N ASN A 87 21.40 5.20 -5.15
CA ASN A 87 21.43 4.01 -4.30
C ASN A 87 20.40 4.10 -3.16
N PRO A 88 19.92 2.95 -2.64
CA PRO A 88 19.07 2.95 -1.45
C PRO A 88 19.77 3.56 -0.22
N ARG A 89 19.01 4.32 0.59
CA ARG A 89 19.51 4.80 1.90
C ARG A 89 19.84 3.59 2.80
N SER A 90 20.85 3.76 3.66
CA SER A 90 21.32 2.72 4.59
C SER A 90 20.40 2.59 5.81
N LEU A 91 19.14 2.23 5.58
CA LEU A 91 18.14 1.99 6.61
C LEU A 91 17.63 0.54 6.54
N PRO A 92 17.24 -0.08 7.66
CA PRO A 92 16.59 -1.38 7.59
C PRO A 92 15.21 -1.24 6.94
N SER A 93 14.75 -2.32 6.33
CA SER A 93 13.35 -2.48 5.90
C SER A 93 12.39 -2.30 7.07
N VAL A 94 11.21 -1.76 6.81
CA VAL A 94 10.12 -1.66 7.80
C VAL A 94 9.18 -2.88 7.70
N GLY A 95 8.67 -3.35 8.84
CA GLY A 95 7.68 -4.42 8.90
C GLY A 95 6.31 -3.96 8.40
N GLY A 96 5.56 -4.85 7.77
CA GLY A 96 4.21 -4.62 7.26
C GLY A 96 3.16 -5.46 7.97
N HIS A 97 2.05 -4.86 8.40
CA HIS A 97 1.00 -5.60 9.11
C HIS A 97 -0.01 -6.22 8.13
N ALA A 98 0.41 -7.28 7.43
CA ALA A 98 -0.34 -7.85 6.29
C ALA A 98 -1.79 -8.28 6.61
N ALA A 99 -2.09 -8.76 7.82
CA ALA A 99 -3.44 -9.16 8.20
C ALA A 99 -4.41 -7.95 8.25
N LEU A 100 -4.00 -6.89 8.95
CA LEU A 100 -4.70 -5.60 8.98
C LEU A 100 -4.82 -4.99 7.57
N SER A 101 -3.77 -5.03 6.73
CA SER A 101 -3.86 -4.55 5.34
C SER A 101 -4.96 -5.26 4.55
N ARG A 102 -5.09 -6.59 4.67
CA ARG A 102 -6.13 -7.37 3.99
C ARG A 102 -7.52 -6.99 4.49
N HIS A 103 -7.69 -6.92 5.81
CA HIS A 103 -8.96 -6.51 6.43
C HIS A 103 -9.39 -5.11 5.98
N ILE A 104 -8.46 -4.15 5.95
CA ILE A 104 -8.73 -2.79 5.47
C ILE A 104 -9.08 -2.80 3.99
N GLY A 105 -8.33 -3.53 3.16
CA GLY A 105 -8.61 -3.68 1.74
C GLY A 105 -10.01 -4.22 1.46
N GLU A 106 -10.41 -5.28 2.16
CA GLU A 106 -11.77 -5.85 2.06
C GLU A 106 -12.84 -4.85 2.49
N SER A 107 -12.61 -4.11 3.58
CA SER A 107 -13.53 -3.09 4.07
C SER A 107 -13.71 -1.95 3.07
N LEU A 108 -12.62 -1.43 2.50
CA LEU A 108 -12.68 -0.30 1.58
C LEU A 108 -13.37 -0.69 0.27
N MET A 109 -13.12 -1.91 -0.25
CA MET A 109 -13.82 -2.43 -1.42
C MET A 109 -15.32 -2.64 -1.15
N ALA A 110 -15.69 -3.09 0.05
CA ALA A 110 -17.10 -3.21 0.44
C ALA A 110 -17.82 -1.86 0.50
N ASP A 111 -17.12 -0.81 0.95
CA ASP A 111 -17.59 0.58 1.02
C ASP A 111 -17.50 1.34 -0.34
N GLU A 112 -17.36 0.62 -1.46
CA GLU A 112 -17.32 1.17 -2.83
C GLU A 112 -16.16 2.16 -3.09
N PHE A 113 -14.99 1.87 -2.51
CA PHE A 113 -13.73 2.44 -2.95
C PHE A 113 -13.00 1.49 -3.90
N ASP A 114 -12.67 1.99 -5.08
CA ASP A 114 -11.84 1.27 -6.04
C ASP A 114 -10.38 1.30 -5.56
N MET A 115 -9.93 0.18 -4.99
CA MET A 115 -8.58 0.04 -4.46
C MET A 115 -7.67 -0.69 -5.45
N SER A 116 -6.41 -0.25 -5.50
CA SER A 116 -5.30 -1.06 -6.00
C SER A 116 -4.56 -1.70 -4.82
N PHE A 117 -3.90 -2.83 -5.05
CA PHE A 117 -3.09 -3.52 -4.05
C PHE A 117 -1.69 -3.77 -4.60
N PHE A 118 -0.66 -3.55 -3.79
CA PHE A 118 0.71 -3.77 -4.21
C PHE A 118 1.52 -4.65 -3.26
N ARG A 119 2.51 -5.32 -3.85
CA ARG A 119 3.51 -6.17 -3.22
C ARG A 119 4.84 -5.96 -3.91
N ASP A 120 5.93 -6.27 -3.21
CA ASP A 120 7.30 -6.32 -3.74
C ASP A 120 7.73 -5.00 -4.38
N LYS A 121 7.24 -3.89 -3.81
CA LYS A 121 7.64 -2.54 -4.17
C LYS A 121 8.34 -1.92 -2.96
N PRO A 122 9.57 -1.42 -3.11
CA PRO A 122 10.22 -0.68 -2.05
C PRO A 122 9.52 0.68 -1.82
N LEU A 123 9.73 1.31 -0.67
CA LEU A 123 9.19 2.63 -0.35
C LEU A 123 10.27 3.69 -0.54
N ASP A 124 9.87 4.83 -1.08
CA ASP A 124 10.75 5.99 -1.31
C ASP A 124 10.83 6.90 -0.07
N HIS A 125 11.40 8.08 -0.26
CA HIS A 125 11.53 9.11 0.77
C HIS A 125 10.19 9.54 1.39
N GLY A 126 9.05 9.34 0.73
CA GLY A 126 7.73 9.65 1.29
C GLY A 126 7.45 8.90 2.60
N PHE A 127 8.03 7.70 2.76
CA PHE A 127 8.09 6.99 4.05
C PHE A 127 9.38 7.30 4.81
N PHE A 128 10.53 6.99 4.22
CA PHE A 128 11.78 6.91 4.99
C PHE A 128 12.33 8.27 5.42
N SER A 129 11.94 9.38 4.78
CA SER A 129 12.44 10.71 5.14
C SER A 129 11.97 11.14 6.54
N PRO A 130 10.68 11.39 6.79
CA PRO A 130 10.21 11.83 8.10
C PRO A 130 10.37 10.73 9.16
N MET A 131 10.17 9.46 8.80
CA MET A 131 10.20 8.38 9.79
C MET A 131 11.61 8.12 10.34
N SER A 132 12.67 8.32 9.55
CA SER A 132 14.05 8.26 10.06
C SER A 132 14.37 9.33 11.10
N ALA A 133 13.63 10.44 11.12
CA ALA A 133 13.76 11.50 12.12
C ALA A 133 12.86 11.28 13.35
N LEU A 134 11.74 10.58 13.17
CA LEU A 134 10.70 10.41 14.20
C LEU A 134 10.80 9.12 15.02
N LEU A 135 11.40 8.07 14.48
CA LEU A 135 11.54 6.78 15.17
C LEU A 135 12.99 6.30 15.16
N PRO A 136 13.45 5.66 16.24
CA PRO A 136 14.70 4.90 16.19
C PRO A 136 14.52 3.74 15.21
N CYS A 137 15.51 3.51 14.34
CA CYS A 137 15.46 2.42 13.36
C CYS A 137 16.56 1.37 13.55
N GLU A 138 17.42 1.50 14.58
CA GLU A 138 18.44 0.51 14.91
C GLU A 138 18.08 -0.34 16.14
N PRO A 139 18.25 -1.68 16.09
CA PRO A 139 18.63 -2.49 14.92
C PRO A 139 17.47 -2.72 13.92
N ALA A 140 16.24 -2.34 14.29
CA ALA A 140 15.05 -2.43 13.45
C ALA A 140 14.02 -1.37 13.87
N TRP A 141 13.01 -1.13 13.04
CA TRP A 141 11.89 -0.24 13.35
C TRP A 141 11.02 -0.82 14.49
N PRO A 142 10.54 0.01 15.43
CA PRO A 142 9.74 -0.44 16.58
C PRO A 142 8.25 -0.65 16.26
N VAL A 143 7.84 -0.49 15.00
CA VAL A 143 6.44 -0.50 14.54
C VAL A 143 6.32 -1.27 13.24
N GLU A 144 5.13 -1.81 12.99
CA GLU A 144 4.71 -2.25 11.66
C GLU A 144 3.89 -1.15 10.98
N ILE A 145 3.78 -1.23 9.65
CA ILE A 145 3.01 -0.27 8.86
C ILE A 145 1.95 -0.93 7.97
N VAL A 146 0.93 -0.15 7.63
CA VAL A 146 0.03 -0.41 6.51
C VAL A 146 0.14 0.78 5.56
N PRO A 147 0.95 0.71 4.49
CA PRO A 147 1.17 1.85 3.61
C PRO A 147 0.04 2.00 2.60
N LEU A 148 -0.46 3.22 2.46
CA LEU A 148 -1.38 3.66 1.42
C LEU A 148 -0.66 4.70 0.56
N GLN A 149 -0.28 4.29 -0.65
CA GLN A 149 0.19 5.22 -1.68
C GLN A 149 -1.02 5.90 -2.33
N VAL A 150 -0.98 7.22 -2.43
CA VAL A 150 -2.02 8.03 -3.08
C VAL A 150 -1.46 8.64 -4.37
N GLY A 151 -2.14 8.41 -5.49
CA GLY A 151 -1.75 8.95 -6.79
C GLY A 151 -2.14 10.42 -6.92
N VAL A 152 -1.25 11.33 -6.48
CA VAL A 152 -1.48 12.79 -6.51
C VAL A 152 -0.65 13.55 -7.56
N LEU A 153 0.20 12.85 -8.33
CA LEU A 153 1.10 13.47 -9.30
C LEU A 153 0.54 13.48 -10.74
N GLN A 154 -0.24 12.48 -11.13
CA GLN A 154 -0.80 12.35 -12.48
C GLN A 154 -2.30 12.65 -12.48
N PHE A 155 -2.70 13.78 -13.04
CA PHE A 155 -4.10 14.21 -13.09
C PHE A 155 -4.90 13.43 -14.15
N PRO A 156 -6.19 13.12 -13.89
CA PRO A 156 -7.00 13.50 -12.73
C PRO A 156 -6.67 12.70 -11.45
N VAL A 157 -6.56 13.42 -10.32
CA VAL A 157 -6.29 12.85 -8.99
C VAL A 157 -7.59 12.83 -8.16
N PRO A 158 -7.64 12.11 -7.02
CA PRO A 158 -8.77 12.18 -6.09
C PRO A 158 -9.07 13.62 -5.65
N SER A 159 -10.35 13.94 -5.45
CA SER A 159 -10.74 15.21 -4.82
C SER A 159 -10.50 15.18 -3.31
N ALA A 160 -10.38 16.36 -2.69
CA ALA A 160 -10.32 16.52 -1.24
C ALA A 160 -11.49 15.81 -0.53
N LEU A 161 -12.71 15.90 -1.08
CA LEU A 161 -13.87 15.16 -0.58
C LEU A 161 -13.71 13.63 -0.68
N ARG A 162 -13.13 13.10 -1.76
CA ARG A 162 -12.90 11.66 -1.91
C ARG A 162 -11.86 11.18 -0.89
N CYS A 163 -10.80 11.95 -0.66
CA CYS A 163 -9.81 11.70 0.40
C CYS A 163 -10.46 11.68 1.79
N TYR A 164 -11.27 12.68 2.14
CA TYR A 164 -11.97 12.71 3.42
C TYR A 164 -12.93 11.52 3.60
N LYS A 165 -13.71 11.18 2.57
CA LYS A 165 -14.60 10.01 2.59
C LYS A 165 -13.83 8.70 2.75
N LEU A 166 -12.64 8.57 2.16
CA LEU A 166 -11.78 7.40 2.35
C LEU A 166 -11.36 7.31 3.82
N GLY A 167 -11.00 8.43 4.46
CA GLY A 167 -10.72 8.49 5.90
C GLY A 167 -11.89 7.98 6.75
N LEU A 168 -13.11 8.42 6.45
CA LEU A 168 -14.31 7.95 7.17
C LEU A 168 -14.53 6.43 7.03
N ALA A 169 -14.24 5.86 5.86
CA ALA A 169 -14.31 4.41 5.62
C ALA A 169 -13.16 3.66 6.33
N LEU A 170 -11.95 4.22 6.26
CA LEU A 170 -10.77 3.71 6.94
C LEU A 170 -10.98 3.58 8.45
N ARG A 171 -11.66 4.56 9.07
CA ARG A 171 -12.04 4.48 10.49
C ARG A 171 -12.78 3.19 10.81
N ARG A 172 -13.87 2.92 10.08
CA ARG A 172 -14.70 1.72 10.27
C ARG A 172 -13.91 0.44 9.99
N ALA A 173 -13.03 0.48 8.98
CA ALA A 173 -12.15 -0.63 8.66
C ALA A 173 -11.24 -0.98 9.85
N ILE A 174 -10.55 0.00 10.42
CA ILE A 174 -9.64 -0.23 11.56
C ILE A 174 -10.41 -0.67 12.80
N GLU A 175 -11.46 0.06 13.19
CA GLU A 175 -12.22 -0.22 14.42
C GLU A 175 -12.95 -1.58 14.41
N SER A 176 -13.19 -2.14 13.22
CA SER A 176 -13.77 -3.48 13.07
C SER A 176 -12.74 -4.62 13.07
N TYR A 177 -11.44 -4.30 13.05
CA TYR A 177 -10.39 -5.33 13.14
C TYR A 177 -10.43 -6.01 14.52
N PRO A 178 -10.38 -7.36 14.59
CA PRO A 178 -10.69 -8.09 15.82
C PRO A 178 -9.64 -7.93 16.93
N ASP A 179 -8.36 -7.87 16.59
CA ASP A 179 -7.28 -7.83 17.59
C ASP A 179 -7.23 -6.47 18.31
N ASP A 180 -6.75 -6.43 19.56
CA ASP A 180 -6.59 -5.17 20.31
C ASP A 180 -5.27 -4.47 19.95
N LEU A 181 -5.27 -3.76 18.82
CA LEU A 181 -4.13 -2.97 18.34
C LEU A 181 -4.33 -1.47 18.62
N LYS A 182 -3.26 -0.78 19.01
CA LYS A 182 -3.14 0.68 18.96
C LYS A 182 -2.67 1.08 17.57
N VAL A 183 -3.54 1.75 16.81
CA VAL A 183 -3.23 2.22 15.46
C VAL A 183 -3.11 3.74 15.46
N ALA A 184 -1.97 4.27 14.99
CA ALA A 184 -1.83 5.69 14.69
C ALA A 184 -1.97 5.92 13.18
N ILE A 185 -2.66 6.99 12.78
CA ILE A 185 -2.84 7.33 11.37
C ILE A 185 -1.83 8.41 11.01
N VAL A 186 -0.92 8.13 10.09
CA VAL A 186 0.11 9.08 9.65
C VAL A 186 -0.23 9.53 8.23
N ALA A 187 -0.27 10.83 7.98
CA ALA A 187 -0.32 11.39 6.64
C ALA A 187 0.89 12.27 6.39
N THR A 188 1.47 12.14 5.20
CA THR A 188 2.69 12.86 4.85
C THR A 188 2.57 13.68 3.58
N GLY A 189 3.57 14.52 3.35
CA GLY A 189 3.59 15.50 2.27
C GLY A 189 3.20 16.89 2.75
N GLY A 190 3.22 17.86 1.84
CA GLY A 190 2.91 19.25 2.12
C GLY A 190 4.02 20.00 2.88
N VAL A 191 3.75 21.21 3.36
CA VAL A 191 2.55 22.02 3.05
C VAL A 191 2.80 22.83 1.79
N SER A 192 2.72 24.17 1.80
CA SER A 192 2.95 24.93 0.58
C SER A 192 4.35 24.72 -0.02
N HIS A 193 4.38 24.33 -1.29
CA HIS A 193 5.58 24.23 -2.11
C HIS A 193 5.23 24.06 -3.59
N GLN A 194 6.15 24.49 -4.45
CA GLN A 194 6.14 24.14 -5.87
C GLN A 194 7.57 23.90 -6.35
N VAL A 195 7.81 22.76 -7.00
CA VAL A 195 9.17 22.30 -7.37
C VAL A 195 9.39 22.17 -8.88
N HIS A 196 8.42 22.59 -9.70
CA HIS A 196 8.55 22.61 -11.16
C HIS A 196 8.12 23.95 -11.78
N GLY A 197 8.60 24.21 -12.99
CA GLY A 197 8.24 25.37 -13.83
C GLY A 197 8.75 26.72 -13.29
N GLU A 198 8.34 27.81 -13.93
CA GLU A 198 8.76 29.18 -13.58
C GLU A 198 8.21 29.67 -12.23
N ARG A 199 7.23 28.96 -11.65
CA ARG A 199 6.68 29.23 -10.31
C ARG A 199 7.35 28.37 -9.21
N CYS A 200 8.41 27.63 -9.55
CA CYS A 200 9.22 26.89 -8.59
C CYS A 200 9.73 27.83 -7.46
N GLY A 201 9.65 27.37 -6.20
CA GLY A 201 9.98 28.16 -5.01
C GLY A 201 8.81 28.96 -4.43
N PHE A 202 7.59 28.72 -4.90
CA PHE A 202 6.38 29.30 -4.31
C PHE A 202 6.09 28.70 -2.92
N ASN A 203 5.80 29.55 -1.95
CA ASN A 203 5.26 29.19 -0.64
C ASN A 203 4.19 30.20 -0.22
N ASN A 204 3.34 29.81 0.73
CA ASN A 204 2.29 30.65 1.29
C ASN A 204 2.02 30.28 2.76
N PRO A 205 2.86 30.78 3.70
CA PRO A 205 2.73 30.45 5.12
C PRO A 205 1.37 30.83 5.73
N GLN A 206 0.70 31.88 5.21
CA GLN A 206 -0.64 32.25 5.68
C GLN A 206 -1.68 31.19 5.32
N TRP A 207 -1.60 30.64 4.11
CA TRP A 207 -2.44 29.51 3.72
C TRP A 207 -2.10 28.27 4.54
N ASP A 208 -0.83 27.99 4.79
CA ASP A 208 -0.41 26.83 5.57
C ASP A 208 -1.01 26.86 6.99
N GLU A 209 -0.92 28.00 7.68
CA GLU A 209 -1.55 28.20 8.99
C GLU A 209 -3.07 28.00 8.92
N GLN A 210 -3.73 28.61 7.93
CA GLN A 210 -5.18 28.46 7.74
C GLN A 210 -5.59 27.02 7.42
N PHE A 211 -4.81 26.30 6.60
CA PHE A 211 -5.07 24.92 6.25
C PHE A 211 -5.01 24.02 7.49
N ILE A 212 -3.98 24.19 8.34
CA ILE A 212 -3.85 23.43 9.59
C ILE A 212 -5.03 23.73 10.52
N ASP A 213 -5.38 25.00 10.73
CA ASP A 213 -6.52 25.37 11.56
C ASP A 213 -7.83 24.71 11.07
N LEU A 214 -8.12 24.82 9.77
CA LEU A 214 -9.29 24.18 9.16
C LEU A 214 -9.22 22.65 9.28
N LEU A 215 -8.05 22.03 9.10
CA LEU A 215 -7.92 20.59 9.21
C LEU A 215 -8.26 20.10 10.62
N VAL A 216 -7.84 20.83 11.66
CA VAL A 216 -8.15 20.50 13.05
C VAL A 216 -9.63 20.74 13.35
N ASN A 217 -10.10 21.95 13.05
CA ASN A 217 -11.33 22.51 13.61
C ASN A 217 -12.56 22.40 12.69
N ASP A 218 -12.38 22.45 11.36
CA ASP A 218 -13.47 22.39 10.39
C ASP A 218 -13.05 21.72 9.05
N PRO A 219 -12.66 20.43 9.09
CA PRO A 219 -12.08 19.76 7.92
C PRO A 219 -13.08 19.59 6.77
N VAL A 220 -14.38 19.76 7.02
CA VAL A 220 -15.41 19.67 5.97
C VAL A 220 -15.27 20.83 4.99
N ARG A 221 -14.89 22.03 5.43
CA ARG A 221 -14.67 23.19 4.54
C ARG A 221 -13.58 22.92 3.51
N LEU A 222 -12.52 22.22 3.91
CA LEU A 222 -11.44 21.80 3.00
C LEU A 222 -11.96 20.87 1.91
N THR A 223 -13.00 20.07 2.17
CA THR A 223 -13.57 19.16 1.17
C THR A 223 -14.35 19.86 0.05
N GLU A 224 -14.71 21.13 0.25
CA GLU A 224 -15.47 21.94 -0.71
C GLU A 224 -14.57 22.61 -1.76
N MET A 225 -13.25 22.66 -1.50
CA MET A 225 -12.28 23.31 -2.37
C MET A 225 -11.94 22.46 -3.59
N THR A 226 -11.73 23.14 -4.71
CA THR A 226 -11.22 22.57 -5.95
C THR A 226 -9.70 22.38 -5.89
N LEU A 227 -9.18 21.45 -6.68
CA LEU A 227 -7.72 21.26 -6.81
C LEU A 227 -7.03 22.55 -7.30
N ALA A 228 -7.66 23.31 -8.19
CA ALA A 228 -7.10 24.58 -8.66
C ALA A 228 -6.95 25.62 -7.54
N GLU A 229 -7.89 25.68 -6.58
CA GLU A 229 -7.78 26.55 -5.40
C GLU A 229 -6.65 26.08 -4.47
N TYR A 230 -6.53 24.78 -4.21
CA TYR A 230 -5.38 24.22 -3.49
C TYR A 230 -4.05 24.59 -4.15
N VAL A 231 -3.94 24.43 -5.47
CA VAL A 231 -2.72 24.75 -6.24
C VAL A 231 -2.40 26.25 -6.24
N THR A 232 -3.44 27.08 -6.30
CA THR A 232 -3.30 28.54 -6.23
C THR A 232 -2.73 28.96 -4.88
N LEU A 233 -3.28 28.41 -3.80
CA LEU A 233 -2.93 28.77 -2.43
C LEU A 233 -1.64 28.12 -1.94
N GLY A 234 -1.39 26.86 -2.31
CA GLY A 234 -0.30 26.04 -1.76
C GLY A 234 0.81 25.64 -2.76
N GLY A 235 0.70 25.96 -4.05
CA GLY A 235 1.62 25.43 -5.07
C GLY A 235 1.15 24.06 -5.62
N LEU A 236 1.67 23.66 -6.78
CA LEU A 236 1.17 22.44 -7.45
C LEU A 236 1.41 21.20 -6.59
N GLU A 237 2.66 20.94 -6.24
CA GLU A 237 2.99 19.79 -5.38
C GLU A 237 2.46 19.96 -3.96
N GLY A 238 2.39 21.20 -3.44
CA GLY A 238 1.73 21.49 -2.17
C GLY A 238 0.25 21.13 -2.12
N SER A 239 -0.42 20.88 -3.25
CA SER A 239 -1.80 20.36 -3.27
C SER A 239 -1.92 18.91 -2.78
N GLU A 240 -0.81 18.18 -2.58
CA GLU A 240 -0.82 16.83 -1.99
C GLU A 240 -1.37 16.78 -0.55
N VAL A 241 -1.47 17.94 0.13
CA VAL A 241 -2.11 18.06 1.46
C VAL A 241 -3.56 17.57 1.50
N ILE A 242 -4.22 17.37 0.36
CA ILE A 242 -5.52 16.67 0.32
C ILE A 242 -5.44 15.27 0.91
N THR A 243 -4.27 14.63 0.94
CA THR A 243 -4.07 13.32 1.58
C THR A 243 -4.17 13.40 3.11
N TRP A 244 -3.88 14.55 3.72
CA TRP A 244 -4.03 14.78 5.16
C TRP A 244 -5.50 14.69 5.60
N LEU A 245 -6.45 14.91 4.67
CA LEU A 245 -7.88 14.70 4.92
C LEU A 245 -8.25 13.21 5.08
N ILE A 246 -7.45 12.28 4.54
CA ILE A 246 -7.63 10.84 4.80
C ILE A 246 -7.35 10.56 6.28
N MET A 247 -6.22 11.08 6.80
CA MET A 247 -5.89 10.97 8.22
C MET A 247 -6.97 11.63 9.07
N ARG A 248 -7.33 12.87 8.76
CA ARG A 248 -8.30 13.62 9.56
C ARG A 248 -9.70 13.00 9.54
N GLY A 249 -10.12 12.43 8.41
CA GLY A 249 -11.39 11.71 8.27
C GLY A 249 -11.41 10.38 9.04
N ALA A 250 -10.25 9.77 9.31
CA ALA A 250 -10.16 8.56 10.12
C ALA A 250 -10.29 8.83 11.63
N LEU A 251 -9.96 10.05 12.07
CA LEU A 251 -10.11 10.47 13.47
C LEU A 251 -11.58 10.78 13.82
N SER A 252 -11.88 10.87 15.11
CA SER A 252 -13.19 11.30 15.59
C SER A 252 -13.48 12.74 15.18
N ALA A 253 -14.77 13.10 15.19
CA ALA A 253 -15.19 14.47 14.89
C ALA A 253 -14.49 15.49 15.80
N THR A 254 -14.34 15.15 17.09
CA THR A 254 -13.55 15.91 18.06
C THR A 254 -12.14 15.33 18.15
N VAL A 255 -11.13 16.19 18.12
CA VAL A 255 -9.72 15.83 18.35
C VAL A 255 -9.12 16.82 19.33
N LYS A 256 -8.04 16.45 20.01
CA LYS A 256 -7.25 17.39 20.79
C LYS A 256 -5.92 17.63 20.07
N ASN A 257 -5.65 18.89 19.74
CA ASN A 257 -4.35 19.29 19.21
C ASN A 257 -3.32 19.24 20.35
N LEU A 258 -2.37 18.30 20.25
CA LEU A 258 -1.30 18.13 21.22
C LEU A 258 -0.06 18.93 20.83
N HIS A 259 0.17 19.12 19.53
CA HIS A 259 1.31 19.82 19.00
C HIS A 259 1.05 20.21 17.55
N GLN A 260 1.52 21.40 17.17
CA GLN A 260 1.67 21.82 15.79
C GLN A 260 2.91 22.70 15.70
N ASP A 261 3.66 22.61 14.60
CA ASP A 261 4.79 23.48 14.33
C ASP A 261 4.98 23.68 12.82
N TYR A 262 5.68 24.75 12.47
CA TYR A 262 5.95 25.12 11.08
C TYR A 262 7.32 25.77 10.93
N TYR A 263 8.09 25.30 9.96
CA TYR A 263 9.37 25.88 9.60
C TYR A 263 9.60 25.84 8.08
N LEU A 264 10.05 26.96 7.50
CA LEU A 264 10.33 27.08 6.07
C LEU A 264 11.81 27.43 5.85
N PRO A 265 12.72 26.43 5.82
CA PRO A 265 14.14 26.68 5.60
C PRO A 265 14.50 26.88 4.12
N SER A 266 13.72 26.30 3.20
CA SER A 266 14.05 26.21 1.78
C SER A 266 12.77 26.14 0.93
N MET A 267 12.61 25.11 0.09
CA MET A 267 11.54 25.01 -0.92
C MET A 267 10.16 24.66 -0.35
N THR A 268 10.12 23.95 0.77
CA THR A 268 8.89 23.38 1.32
C THR A 268 8.64 23.87 2.72
N GLY A 269 7.41 24.31 3.01
CA GLY A 269 6.96 24.52 4.38
C GLY A 269 6.92 23.19 5.11
N ILE A 270 7.84 22.99 6.06
CA ILE A 270 7.91 21.78 6.87
C ILE A 270 6.96 21.96 8.04
N ALA A 271 5.84 21.26 8.02
CA ALA A 271 4.82 21.31 9.05
C ALA A 271 4.72 19.98 9.80
N THR A 272 4.41 20.08 11.09
CA THR A 272 4.03 18.95 11.94
C THR A 272 2.69 19.23 12.61
N LEU A 273 1.88 18.18 12.76
CA LEU A 273 0.62 18.24 13.50
C LEU A 273 0.39 16.92 14.21
N LEU A 274 0.10 16.97 15.50
CA LEU A 274 -0.22 15.82 16.33
C LEU A 274 -1.59 15.98 16.97
N LEU A 275 -2.49 15.06 16.63
CA LEU A 275 -3.86 15.03 17.10
C LEU A 275 -4.10 13.78 17.95
N GLU A 276 -4.60 13.97 19.15
CA GLU A 276 -5.15 12.89 19.96
C GLU A 276 -6.61 12.62 19.56
N ASN A 277 -6.91 11.35 19.29
CA ASN A 277 -8.26 10.91 18.93
C ASN A 277 -9.14 10.89 20.20
N GLN A 278 -10.27 11.60 20.18
CA GLN A 278 -11.19 11.73 21.31
C GLN A 278 -12.46 10.93 21.04
N ASP A 279 -12.26 9.64 20.72
CA ASP A 279 -13.38 8.77 20.37
C ASP A 279 -14.16 8.28 21.58
N ARG A 280 -15.29 7.65 21.28
CA ARG A 280 -16.17 7.05 22.27
C ARG A 280 -16.50 5.65 21.82
N THR A 281 -16.69 4.76 22.79
CA THR A 281 -17.11 3.40 22.51
C THR A 281 -18.48 3.39 21.84
N VAL A 282 -18.57 2.67 20.73
CA VAL A 282 -19.83 2.38 20.04
C VAL A 282 -20.35 1.00 20.45
N PRO A 283 -21.66 0.73 20.35
CA PRO A 283 -22.19 -0.60 20.58
C PRO A 283 -21.53 -1.63 19.66
N ALA A 284 -21.15 -2.80 20.19
CA ALA A 284 -20.47 -3.86 19.43
C ALA A 284 -21.19 -4.28 18.15
N GLU A 285 -22.53 -4.14 18.12
CA GLU A 285 -23.36 -4.45 16.95
C GLU A 285 -23.06 -3.55 15.73
N VAL A 286 -22.49 -2.36 15.94
CA VAL A 286 -22.03 -1.50 14.84
C VAL A 286 -20.91 -2.19 14.06
N ASN A 287 -19.89 -2.68 14.77
CA ASN A 287 -18.76 -3.37 14.17
C ASN A 287 -19.18 -4.74 13.62
N ALA A 288 -20.04 -5.46 14.32
CA ALA A 288 -20.59 -6.73 13.82
C ALA A 288 -21.37 -6.56 12.51
N ARG A 289 -22.15 -5.48 12.36
CA ARG A 289 -22.84 -5.17 11.11
C ARG A 289 -21.87 -4.83 9.99
N HIS A 290 -20.80 -4.09 10.29
CA HIS A 290 -19.76 -3.78 9.32
C HIS A 290 -19.03 -5.04 8.84
N LEU A 291 -18.65 -5.95 9.73
CA LEU A 291 -18.05 -7.24 9.38
C LEU A 291 -18.94 -8.08 8.46
N ARG A 292 -20.25 -8.11 8.72
CA ARG A 292 -21.21 -8.78 7.82
C ARG A 292 -21.31 -8.10 6.45
N HIS A 293 -21.21 -6.78 6.40
CA HIS A 293 -21.18 -6.03 5.15
C HIS A 293 -19.92 -6.37 4.33
N MET A 294 -18.74 -6.40 4.96
CA MET A 294 -17.48 -6.80 4.32
C MET A 294 -17.57 -8.18 3.67
N GLN A 295 -18.19 -9.14 4.37
CA GLN A 295 -18.30 -10.53 3.92
C GLN A 295 -19.44 -10.77 2.92
N HIS A 296 -20.32 -9.79 2.70
CA HIS A 296 -21.60 -10.00 2.00
C HIS A 296 -21.43 -10.60 0.59
N GLN A 297 -20.45 -10.12 -0.18
CA GLN A 297 -20.23 -10.54 -1.57
C GLN A 297 -19.80 -12.00 -1.72
N LEU A 298 -19.09 -12.54 -0.73
CA LEU A 298 -18.57 -13.92 -0.74
C LEU A 298 -19.33 -14.85 0.21
N ALA A 299 -20.40 -14.38 0.84
CA ALA A 299 -21.18 -15.19 1.76
C ALA A 299 -21.77 -16.43 1.04
N GLY A 300 -21.43 -17.63 1.54
CA GLY A 300 -21.88 -18.90 0.95
C GLY A 300 -20.93 -19.50 -0.08
N ILE A 301 -19.82 -18.83 -0.42
CA ILE A 301 -18.83 -19.33 -1.39
C ILE A 301 -18.21 -20.66 -0.94
N GLU A 302 -18.12 -20.89 0.37
CA GLU A 302 -17.58 -22.11 0.98
C GLU A 302 -18.38 -23.38 0.65
N LYS A 303 -19.62 -23.23 0.18
CA LYS A 303 -20.47 -24.35 -0.26
C LYS A 303 -20.09 -24.87 -1.65
N LEU A 304 -19.29 -24.13 -2.42
CA LEU A 304 -18.82 -24.56 -3.74
C LEU A 304 -17.61 -25.47 -3.58
N GLU A 305 -17.80 -26.77 -3.79
CA GLU A 305 -16.70 -27.73 -3.82
C GLU A 305 -15.72 -27.44 -4.96
N GLY A 306 -14.44 -27.76 -4.75
CA GLY A 306 -13.39 -27.61 -5.77
C GLY A 306 -13.12 -26.16 -6.21
N THR A 307 -13.52 -25.17 -5.42
CA THR A 307 -13.39 -23.75 -5.75
C THR A 307 -12.49 -23.04 -4.73
N TYR A 308 -11.55 -22.22 -5.23
CA TYR A 308 -10.53 -21.56 -4.41
C TYR A 308 -10.45 -20.07 -4.77
N PRO A 309 -11.29 -19.19 -4.19
CA PRO A 309 -11.29 -17.76 -4.48
C PRO A 309 -9.90 -17.15 -4.23
N PHE A 310 -9.34 -16.44 -5.20
CA PHE A 310 -7.99 -15.88 -5.11
C PHE A 310 -7.95 -14.60 -4.26
N THR A 311 -8.16 -14.76 -2.95
CA THR A 311 -8.14 -13.66 -1.97
C THR A 311 -6.74 -13.07 -1.81
N LEU A 312 -6.62 -11.91 -1.17
CA LEU A 312 -5.32 -11.30 -0.84
C LEU A 312 -4.44 -12.23 0.02
N GLU A 313 -5.04 -13.05 0.88
CA GLU A 313 -4.34 -14.04 1.69
C GLU A 313 -3.77 -15.18 0.83
N ARG A 314 -4.56 -15.75 -0.09
CA ARG A 314 -4.07 -16.77 -1.02
C ARG A 314 -3.02 -16.20 -1.97
N SER A 315 -3.22 -14.96 -2.42
CA SER A 315 -2.26 -14.23 -3.23
C SER A 315 -0.93 -14.05 -2.50
N ALA A 316 -0.94 -13.69 -1.21
CA ALA A 316 0.26 -13.62 -0.38
C ALA A 316 0.98 -14.98 -0.31
N LYS A 317 0.25 -16.03 0.08
CA LYS A 317 0.81 -17.38 0.23
C LYS A 317 1.49 -17.87 -1.06
N GLY A 318 0.82 -17.69 -2.18
CA GLY A 318 1.33 -18.12 -3.49
C GLY A 318 2.22 -17.10 -4.19
N TYR A 319 2.55 -15.95 -3.58
CA TYR A 319 3.10 -14.81 -4.32
C TYR A 319 4.40 -15.15 -5.04
N ARG A 320 5.35 -15.77 -4.35
CA ARG A 320 6.64 -16.19 -4.91
C ARG A 320 6.48 -17.11 -6.13
N LEU A 321 5.66 -18.15 -6.00
CA LEU A 321 5.34 -19.08 -7.10
C LEU A 321 4.65 -18.35 -8.27
N ASN A 322 3.67 -17.50 -7.99
CA ASN A 322 2.95 -16.76 -9.03
C ASN A 322 3.89 -15.78 -9.76
N LYS A 323 4.75 -15.07 -9.04
CA LYS A 323 5.78 -14.18 -9.60
C LYS A 323 6.75 -14.96 -10.48
N PHE A 324 7.25 -16.10 -10.00
CA PHE A 324 8.12 -16.99 -10.77
C PHE A 324 7.48 -17.45 -12.09
N LEU A 325 6.22 -17.90 -12.04
CA LEU A 325 5.50 -18.38 -13.22
C LEU A 325 4.99 -17.25 -14.13
N HIS A 326 4.77 -16.05 -13.61
CA HIS A 326 4.42 -14.88 -14.41
C HIS A 326 5.50 -14.57 -15.46
N ARG A 327 6.77 -14.72 -15.10
CA ARG A 327 7.93 -14.48 -15.97
C ARG A 327 8.00 -15.39 -17.20
N MET A 328 7.11 -16.39 -17.33
CA MET A 328 6.97 -17.17 -18.57
C MET A 328 6.64 -16.30 -19.81
N ILE A 329 6.16 -15.07 -19.61
CA ILE A 329 5.98 -14.09 -20.69
C ILE A 329 7.32 -13.61 -21.29
N GLU A 330 8.42 -13.69 -20.53
CA GLU A 330 9.76 -13.28 -20.97
C GLU A 330 10.42 -14.40 -21.80
N PRO A 331 10.88 -14.13 -23.05
CA PRO A 331 11.48 -15.16 -23.92
C PRO A 331 12.66 -15.90 -23.33
N GLU A 332 13.61 -15.18 -22.76
CA GLU A 332 14.82 -15.76 -22.18
C GLU A 332 14.50 -16.61 -20.95
N TRP A 333 13.57 -16.15 -20.11
CA TRP A 333 13.15 -16.86 -18.91
C TRP A 333 12.50 -18.21 -19.25
N ARG A 334 11.52 -18.23 -20.16
CA ARG A 334 10.85 -19.48 -20.54
C ARG A 334 11.78 -20.45 -21.28
N GLN A 335 12.75 -19.94 -22.03
CA GLN A 335 13.75 -20.79 -22.67
C GLN A 335 14.65 -21.46 -21.62
N ARG A 336 15.17 -20.68 -20.66
CA ARG A 336 15.94 -21.21 -19.53
C ARG A 336 15.15 -22.21 -18.69
N PHE A 337 13.84 -22.02 -18.55
CA PHE A 337 12.98 -22.96 -17.84
C PHE A 337 12.87 -24.32 -18.53
N LEU A 338 12.85 -24.35 -19.87
CA LEU A 338 12.86 -25.58 -20.64
C LEU A 338 14.23 -26.28 -20.58
N ASP A 339 15.31 -25.51 -20.60
CA ASP A 339 16.67 -26.04 -20.67
C ASP A 339 17.22 -26.49 -19.31
N ALA A 340 16.97 -25.71 -18.24
CA ALA A 340 17.56 -25.89 -16.92
C ALA A 340 16.63 -25.42 -15.78
N PRO A 341 15.49 -26.10 -15.54
CA PRO A 341 14.47 -25.65 -14.58
C PRO A 341 14.97 -25.58 -13.13
N GLU A 342 15.85 -26.49 -12.68
CA GLU A 342 16.36 -26.50 -11.30
C GLU A 342 17.18 -25.25 -10.96
N ALA A 343 18.03 -24.80 -11.89
CA ALA A 343 18.79 -23.55 -11.70
C ALA A 343 17.87 -22.33 -11.61
N LEU A 344 16.74 -22.33 -12.34
CA LEU A 344 15.74 -21.29 -12.19
C LEU A 344 14.96 -21.39 -10.89
N PHE A 345 14.70 -22.59 -10.36
CA PHE A 345 14.08 -22.74 -9.05
C PHE A 345 14.92 -22.14 -7.94
N ASP A 346 16.25 -22.28 -8.03
CA ASP A 346 17.20 -21.63 -7.12
C ASP A 346 17.18 -20.10 -7.29
N GLU A 347 17.29 -19.60 -8.53
CA GLU A 347 17.24 -18.16 -8.82
C GLU A 347 15.92 -17.51 -8.37
N GLY A 348 14.81 -18.24 -8.53
CA GLY A 348 13.48 -17.81 -8.09
C GLY A 348 13.23 -17.94 -6.59
N GLY A 349 14.17 -18.50 -5.84
CA GLY A 349 14.07 -18.73 -4.39
C GLY A 349 12.90 -19.65 -4.01
N LEU A 350 12.46 -20.55 -4.90
CA LEU A 350 11.31 -21.42 -4.64
C LEU A 350 11.59 -22.36 -3.48
N SER A 351 10.59 -22.57 -2.63
CA SER A 351 10.62 -23.61 -1.59
C SER A 351 10.61 -25.02 -2.21
N GLU A 352 11.05 -26.03 -1.46
CA GLU A 352 11.02 -27.42 -1.95
C GLU A 352 9.60 -27.92 -2.24
N GLU A 353 8.58 -27.46 -1.53
CA GLU A 353 7.17 -27.78 -1.85
C GLU A 353 6.77 -27.22 -3.23
N GLU A 354 7.07 -25.95 -3.50
CA GLU A 354 6.81 -25.32 -4.81
C GLU A 354 7.55 -26.04 -5.93
N ARG A 355 8.82 -26.41 -5.70
CA ARG A 355 9.64 -27.17 -6.65
C ARG A 355 9.03 -28.53 -6.94
N ASP A 356 8.67 -29.29 -5.92
CA ASP A 356 8.04 -30.60 -6.09
C ASP A 356 6.74 -30.52 -6.88
N LEU A 357 5.86 -29.56 -6.56
CA LEU A 357 4.61 -29.32 -7.30
C LEU A 357 4.88 -29.03 -8.79
N LEU A 358 5.91 -28.26 -9.12
CA LEU A 358 6.30 -27.97 -10.50
C LEU A 358 6.93 -29.18 -11.20
N ARG A 359 7.85 -29.90 -10.54
CA ARG A 359 8.49 -31.12 -11.07
C ARG A 359 7.45 -32.18 -11.44
N ARG A 360 6.49 -32.42 -10.54
CA ARG A 360 5.40 -33.37 -10.74
C ARG A 360 4.31 -32.85 -11.69
N ARG A 361 4.32 -31.56 -12.03
CA ARG A 361 3.27 -30.87 -12.79
C ARG A 361 1.90 -31.11 -12.15
N ASP A 362 1.88 -31.01 -10.82
CA ASP A 362 0.69 -31.25 -10.01
C ASP A 362 -0.26 -30.05 -10.13
N TRP A 363 -0.95 -29.96 -11.26
CA TRP A 363 -1.82 -28.81 -11.59
C TRP A 363 -2.86 -28.52 -10.53
N ARG A 364 -3.43 -29.57 -9.91
CA ARG A 364 -4.39 -29.42 -8.82
C ARG A 364 -3.70 -28.97 -7.54
N GLY A 365 -2.56 -29.58 -7.19
CA GLY A 365 -1.75 -29.18 -6.05
C GLY A 365 -1.31 -27.72 -6.14
N LEU A 366 -0.94 -27.23 -7.32
CA LEU A 366 -0.57 -25.82 -7.55
C LEU A 366 -1.74 -24.87 -7.28
N ILE A 367 -2.97 -25.20 -7.70
CA ILE A 367 -4.18 -24.43 -7.35
C ILE A 367 -4.44 -24.46 -5.85
N HIS A 368 -4.33 -25.63 -5.21
CA HIS A 368 -4.51 -25.77 -3.76
C HIS A 368 -3.49 -24.94 -2.98
N TYR A 369 -2.24 -24.93 -3.43
CA TYR A 369 -1.13 -24.21 -2.82
C TYR A 369 -1.38 -22.69 -2.83
N GLY A 370 -1.79 -22.16 -3.99
CA GLY A 370 -2.05 -20.72 -4.16
C GLY A 370 -1.64 -20.15 -5.50
N ALA A 371 -1.34 -20.96 -6.53
CA ALA A 371 -1.17 -20.45 -7.88
C ALA A 371 -2.52 -20.00 -8.45
N ILE A 372 -2.58 -18.82 -9.07
CA ILE A 372 -3.73 -18.45 -9.89
C ILE A 372 -3.69 -19.24 -11.20
N PHE A 373 -4.83 -19.69 -11.70
CA PHE A 373 -4.89 -20.50 -12.92
C PHE A 373 -4.14 -19.86 -14.11
N PHE A 374 -4.21 -18.54 -14.27
CA PHE A 374 -3.64 -17.85 -15.42
C PHE A 374 -2.10 -17.85 -15.48
N VAL A 375 -1.39 -18.16 -14.40
CA VAL A 375 0.07 -18.42 -14.47
C VAL A 375 0.35 -19.88 -14.82
N LEU A 376 -0.53 -20.81 -14.43
CA LEU A 376 -0.46 -22.20 -14.84
C LEU A 376 -0.76 -22.37 -16.33
N GLU A 377 -1.69 -21.59 -16.87
CA GLU A 377 -2.00 -21.53 -18.29
C GLU A 377 -0.79 -21.09 -19.12
N LYS A 378 0.00 -20.12 -18.62
CA LYS A 378 1.27 -19.71 -19.24
C LYS A 378 2.30 -20.83 -19.21
N LEU A 379 2.47 -21.47 -18.05
CA LEU A 379 3.37 -22.62 -17.91
C LEU A 379 2.99 -23.75 -18.87
N ALA A 380 1.70 -24.09 -18.95
CA ALA A 380 1.21 -25.13 -19.86
C ALA A 380 1.51 -24.79 -21.32
N ALA A 381 1.31 -23.53 -21.74
CA ALA A 381 1.66 -23.08 -23.08
C ALA A 381 3.18 -23.21 -23.36
N VAL A 382 4.04 -22.85 -22.40
CA VAL A 382 5.51 -23.03 -22.52
C VAL A 382 5.89 -24.50 -22.67
N LEU A 383 5.22 -25.39 -21.94
CA LEU A 383 5.46 -26.84 -21.98
C LEU A 383 4.81 -27.54 -23.19
N GLY A 384 4.08 -26.82 -24.05
CA GLY A 384 3.34 -27.41 -25.17
C GLY A 384 2.14 -28.26 -24.73
N ILE A 385 1.62 -28.03 -23.52
CA ILE A 385 0.49 -28.75 -22.94
C ILE A 385 -0.80 -27.97 -23.24
N PRO A 386 -1.83 -28.59 -23.85
CA PRO A 386 -3.10 -27.90 -24.10
C PRO A 386 -3.86 -27.68 -22.80
N ASN A 387 -4.66 -26.60 -22.74
CA ASN A 387 -5.46 -26.26 -21.57
C ASN A 387 -6.35 -27.42 -21.09
N LEU A 388 -6.92 -28.19 -22.02
CA LEU A 388 -7.78 -29.34 -21.73
C LEU A 388 -7.07 -30.41 -20.90
N GLN A 389 -5.76 -30.61 -21.10
CA GLN A 389 -4.99 -31.56 -20.31
C GLN A 389 -4.78 -31.07 -18.88
N VAL A 390 -4.59 -29.76 -18.68
CA VAL A 390 -4.55 -29.13 -17.36
C VAL A 390 -5.90 -29.29 -16.65
N TYR A 391 -7.02 -29.02 -17.35
CA TYR A 391 -8.37 -29.19 -16.79
C TYR A 391 -8.66 -30.65 -16.41
N ALA A 392 -8.28 -31.61 -17.27
CA ALA A 392 -8.44 -33.03 -16.99
C ALA A 392 -7.66 -33.46 -15.75
N ALA A 393 -6.40 -33.02 -15.60
CA ALA A 393 -5.59 -33.28 -14.42
C ALA A 393 -6.22 -32.67 -13.15
N MET A 394 -6.73 -31.45 -13.22
CA MET A 394 -7.45 -30.83 -12.10
C MET A 394 -8.73 -31.59 -11.74
N ARG A 395 -9.40 -32.27 -12.67
CA ARG A 395 -10.53 -33.18 -12.38
C ARG A 395 -10.13 -34.61 -12.01
N GLY A 396 -8.87 -35.00 -12.19
CA GLY A 396 -8.38 -36.34 -11.85
C GLY A 396 -8.80 -37.38 -12.87
N GLN A 397 -8.96 -36.93 -14.10
CA GLN A 397 -9.42 -37.73 -15.23
C GLN A 397 -8.31 -37.79 -16.27
N SER A 398 -8.33 -38.83 -17.11
CA SER A 398 -7.59 -38.81 -18.37
C SER A 398 -8.15 -37.69 -19.28
N LEU A 399 -7.33 -37.25 -20.24
CA LEU A 399 -7.78 -36.27 -21.24
C LEU A 399 -9.02 -36.79 -22.00
N ASP A 400 -9.02 -38.06 -22.41
CA ASP A 400 -10.13 -38.66 -23.15
C ASP A 400 -11.45 -38.65 -22.35
N GLU A 401 -11.41 -39.00 -21.06
CA GLU A 401 -12.57 -38.94 -20.17
C GLU A 401 -13.07 -37.51 -19.99
N PHE A 402 -12.15 -36.56 -19.81
CA PHE A 402 -12.51 -35.16 -19.70
C PHE A 402 -13.17 -34.63 -20.98
N MET A 403 -12.63 -34.99 -22.15
CA MET A 403 -13.10 -34.57 -23.47
C MET A 403 -14.51 -35.10 -23.77
N LYS A 404 -14.88 -36.29 -23.29
CA LYS A 404 -16.27 -36.79 -23.38
C LYS A 404 -17.29 -35.88 -22.70
N THR A 405 -16.85 -35.04 -21.76
CA THR A 405 -17.74 -34.06 -21.09
C THR A 405 -17.84 -32.72 -21.81
N ARG A 406 -17.13 -32.53 -22.92
CA ARG A 406 -17.15 -31.29 -23.73
C ARG A 406 -18.04 -31.51 -24.96
N ASN A 407 -18.83 -30.50 -25.32
CA ASN A 407 -19.69 -30.56 -26.51
C ASN A 407 -18.89 -30.67 -27.82
N GLN A 408 -17.67 -30.15 -27.84
CA GLN A 408 -16.75 -30.19 -28.97
C GLN A 408 -15.38 -30.65 -28.49
N GLN A 409 -14.76 -31.57 -29.21
CA GLN A 409 -13.50 -32.20 -28.83
C GLN A 409 -12.31 -31.45 -29.47
N VAL A 410 -12.09 -30.22 -29.01
CA VAL A 410 -11.01 -29.35 -29.48
C VAL A 410 -9.93 -29.15 -28.43
N LEU A 411 -8.68 -29.07 -28.88
CA LEU A 411 -7.54 -28.69 -28.06
C LEU A 411 -7.14 -27.25 -28.38
N TYR A 412 -6.76 -26.49 -27.35
CA TYR A 412 -6.29 -25.12 -27.49
C TYR A 412 -5.32 -24.75 -26.36
N SER A 413 -4.57 -23.68 -26.58
CA SER A 413 -3.71 -23.03 -25.60
C SER A 413 -3.65 -21.52 -25.90
N VAL A 414 -3.00 -20.76 -25.01
CA VAL A 414 -2.72 -19.33 -25.20
C VAL A 414 -1.47 -19.06 -26.07
N ALA A 415 -0.84 -20.11 -26.60
CA ALA A 415 0.38 -19.95 -27.39
C ALA A 415 0.11 -19.16 -28.68
N GLY A 416 0.97 -18.17 -28.96
CA GLY A 416 0.97 -17.46 -30.22
C GLY A 416 1.42 -18.35 -31.39
N LYS A 417 1.13 -17.91 -32.62
CA LYS A 417 1.71 -18.56 -33.81
C LYS A 417 3.22 -18.34 -33.82
N ALA A 418 3.99 -19.41 -34.03
CA ALA A 418 5.42 -19.25 -34.32
C ALA A 418 5.57 -18.34 -35.57
N PRO A 419 6.51 -17.36 -35.55
CA PRO A 419 6.81 -16.59 -36.74
C PRO A 419 7.18 -17.55 -37.86
N ARG A 420 6.57 -17.35 -39.03
CA ARG A 420 6.79 -18.18 -40.23
C ARG A 420 8.17 -18.00 -40.81
#